data_AF-A0A949KT17-F1
#
_entry.id   AF-A0A949KT17-F1
#
_cell.length_a   1.000
_cell.length_b   1.000
_cell.length_c   1.000
_cell.angle_alpha   90.00
_cell.angle_beta   90.00
_cell.angle_gamma   90.00
#
_symmetry.space_group_name_H-M   'P 1'
#
loop_
_entity.id
_entity.type
_entity.pdbx_description
1 polymer ?
#
loop_
_entity_poly.entity_id
_entity_poly.type
_entity_poly.pdbx_seq_one_letter_code
_entity_poly.pdbx_strand_id
1 'polypeptide(L)'
;MTFVITIIFGLGLVWVNIERVDLAYQLKTLERELQDKQDQHSKLQVERHYLLAPATLRDRAEKAGLRPPRRDQIRTLQEWEGQ
;
A
#
# COMPACT_ATOMS: atom_id res chain seq x y z
N MET A 1 26.35 46.32 24.71
CA MET A 1 26.07 45.89 23.32
C MET A 1 26.33 44.40 23.12
N THR A 2 27.50 43.88 23.51
CA THR A 2 27.84 42.44 23.49
C THR A 2 26.87 41.55 24.26
N PHE A 3 26.47 41.94 25.47
CA PHE A 3 25.53 41.16 26.31
C PHE A 3 24.17 40.92 25.64
N VAL A 4 23.62 41.95 24.97
CA VAL A 4 22.34 41.86 24.26
C VAL A 4 22.44 40.92 23.07
N ILE A 5 23.56 40.97 22.34
CA ILE A 5 23.82 40.07 21.21
C ILE A 5 23.87 38.61 21.69
N THR A 6 24.57 38.34 22.79
CA THR A 6 24.64 36.99 23.38
C THR A 6 23.26 36.47 23.79
N ILE A 7 22.40 37.33 24.35
CA ILE A 7 21.02 36.98 24.69
C ILE A 7 20.22 36.62 23.44
N ILE A 8 20.30 37.42 22.38
CA ILE A 8 19.58 37.17 21.13
C ILE A 8 20.00 35.83 20.52
N PHE A 9 21.30 35.54 20.46
CA PHE A 9 21.79 34.26 19.96
C PHE A 9 21.40 33.08 20.87
N GLY A 10 21.42 33.28 22.19
CA GLY A 10 20.96 32.26 23.15
C GLY A 10 19.50 31.91 22.95
N LEU A 11 18.63 32.91 22.82
CA LEU A 11 17.20 32.70 22.55
C LEU A 11 16.98 32.05 21.17
N GLY A 12 17.70 32.50 20.14
CA GLY A 12 17.62 31.91 18.80
C GLY A 12 18.03 30.43 18.79
N LEU A 13 19.07 30.07 19.54
CA LEU A 13 19.50 28.67 19.67
C LEU A 13 18.45 27.80 20.36
N VAL A 14 17.83 28.31 21.42
CA VAL A 14 16.75 27.61 22.11
C VAL A 14 15.54 27.44 21.18
N TRP A 15 15.16 28.49 20.45
CA TRP A 15 14.07 28.43 19.48
C TRP A 15 14.32 27.37 18.40
N VAL A 16 15.49 27.40 17.77
CA VAL A 16 15.86 26.41 16.74
C VAL A 16 15.88 24.99 17.31
N ASN A 17 16.31 24.81 18.56
CA ASN A 17 16.26 23.49 19.21
C ASN A 17 14.84 22.99 19.40
N ILE A 18 13.90 23.84 19.82
CA ILE A 18 12.49 23.46 19.99
C ILE A 18 11.91 23.04 18.64
N GLU A 19 12.10 23.85 17.60
CA GLU A 19 11.62 23.54 16.24
C GLU A 19 12.21 22.22 15.72
N ARG A 20 13.51 22.01 15.95
CA ARG A 20 14.20 20.78 15.54
C ARG A 20 13.61 19.55 16.21
N VAL A 21 13.30 19.64 17.50
CA VAL A 21 12.70 18.55 18.27
C VAL A 21 11.28 18.29 17.79
N ASP A 22 10.50 19.33 17.56
CA ASP A 22 9.13 19.22 17.04
C ASP A 22 9.09 18.53 15.67
N LEU A 23 9.95 18.95 14.74
CA LEU A 23 10.11 18.30 13.44
C LEU A 23 10.52 16.83 13.57
N ALA A 24 11.41 16.49 14.51
CA ALA A 24 11.80 15.10 14.74
C ALA A 24 10.64 14.26 15.27
N TYR A 25 9.77 14.82 16.12
CA TYR A 25 8.55 14.14 16.56
C TYR A 25 7.57 13.95 15.41
N GLN A 26 7.32 14.98 14.61
CA GLN A 26 6.45 14.89 13.44
C GLN A 26 6.95 13.82 12.45
N LEU A 27 8.26 13.79 12.18
CA LEU A 27 8.87 12.80 11.29
C LEU A 27 8.67 11.36 11.82
N LYS A 28 8.88 11.14 13.12
CA LYS A 28 8.66 9.82 13.75
C LYS A 28 7.20 9.40 13.68
N THR A 29 6.26 10.33 13.83
CA THR A 29 4.83 10.04 13.70
C THR A 29 4.51 9.64 12.26
N LEU A 30 5.01 10.40 11.28
CA LEU A 30 4.78 10.12 9.87
C LEU A 30 5.41 8.78 9.43
N GLU A 31 6.58 8.45 9.94
CA GLU A 31 7.24 7.17 9.70
C GLU A 31 6.40 5.99 10.23
N ARG A 32 5.80 6.13 11.42
CA ARG A 32 4.88 5.12 11.97
C ARG A 32 3.62 4.98 11.13
N GLU A 33 3.00 6.08 10.73
CA GLU A 33 1.82 6.03 9.86
C GLU A 33 2.14 5.37 8.52
N LEU A 34 3.29 5.68 7.94
CA LEU A 34 3.75 5.05 6.71
C LEU A 34 3.94 3.54 6.90
N GLN A 35 4.59 3.12 7.98
CA GLN A 35 4.80 1.71 8.30
C GLN A 35 3.47 0.97 8.48
N ASP A 36 2.52 1.54 9.24
CA ASP A 36 1.20 0.94 9.44
C ASP A 36 0.44 0.75 8.11
N LYS A 37 0.53 1.74 7.21
CA LYS A 37 -0.08 1.66 5.87
C LYS A 37 0.60 0.60 5.00
N GLN A 38 1.92 0.49 5.06
CA GLN A 38 2.67 -0.54 4.34
C GLN A 38 2.30 -1.95 4.84
N ASP A 39 2.17 -2.14 6.14
CA ASP A 39 1.76 -3.41 6.74
C ASP A 39 0.33 -3.81 6.32
N GLN A 40 -0.60 -2.86 6.34
CA GLN A 40 -1.97 -3.07 5.86
C GLN A 40 -1.97 -3.45 4.37
N HIS A 41 -1.23 -2.72 3.55
CA HIS A 41 -1.13 -3.00 2.11
C HIS A 41 -0.52 -4.38 1.83
N SER A 42 0.53 -4.76 2.57
CA SER A 42 1.16 -6.08 2.43
C SER A 42 0.18 -7.22 2.75
N LYS A 43 -0.60 -7.08 3.84
CA LYS A 43 -1.65 -8.06 4.18
C LYS A 43 -2.69 -8.18 3.05
N LEU A 44 -3.19 -7.06 2.54
CA LEU A 44 -4.14 -7.05 1.43
C LEU A 44 -3.57 -7.66 0.15
N GLN A 45 -2.27 -7.46 -0.12
CA GLN A 45 -1.62 -8.09 -1.26
C GLN A 45 -1.56 -9.60 -1.11
N VAL A 46 -1.23 -10.12 0.08
CA VAL A 46 -1.22 -11.56 0.36
C VAL A 46 -2.62 -12.15 0.18
N GLU A 47 -3.65 -11.51 0.75
CA GLU A 47 -5.04 -11.95 0.57
C GLU A 47 -5.47 -11.92 -0.89
N ARG A 48 -5.14 -10.86 -1.63
CA ARG A 48 -5.41 -10.78 -3.07
C ARG A 48 -4.75 -11.92 -3.83
N HIS A 49 -3.49 -12.24 -3.55
CA HIS A 49 -2.80 -13.36 -4.19
C HIS A 49 -3.44 -14.70 -3.86
N TYR A 50 -3.85 -14.91 -2.60
CA TYR A 50 -4.56 -16.11 -2.18
C TYR A 50 -5.92 -16.26 -2.90
N LEU A 51 -6.68 -15.16 -3.03
CA LEU A 51 -7.97 -15.14 -3.71
C LEU A 51 -7.84 -15.37 -5.23
N LEU A 52 -6.77 -14.86 -5.84
CA LEU A 52 -6.48 -15.05 -7.26
C LEU A 52 -5.75 -16.38 -7.54
N ALA A 53 -5.32 -17.11 -6.51
CA ALA A 53 -4.63 -18.37 -6.69
C ALA A 53 -5.54 -19.36 -7.45
N PRO A 54 -5.04 -20.03 -8.51
CA PRO A 54 -5.85 -20.91 -9.34
C PRO A 54 -6.57 -22.02 -8.57
N ALA A 55 -5.95 -22.54 -7.50
CA ALA A 55 -6.54 -23.56 -6.63
C ALA A 55 -7.78 -23.04 -5.90
N THR A 56 -7.70 -21.84 -5.30
CA THR A 56 -8.82 -21.18 -4.61
C THR A 56 -9.94 -20.81 -5.58
N LEU A 57 -9.58 -20.34 -6.78
CA LEU A 57 -10.55 -20.05 -7.85
C LEU A 57 -11.26 -21.31 -8.34
N ARG A 58 -10.55 -22.44 -8.47
CA ARG A 58 -11.15 -23.74 -8.84
C ARG A 58 -12.08 -24.27 -7.76
N ASP A 59 -11.70 -24.21 -6.49
CA ASP A 59 -12.58 -24.60 -5.37
C ASP A 59 -13.86 -23.74 -5.33
N ARG A 60 -13.73 -22.42 -5.54
CA ARG A 60 -14.91 -21.53 -5.62
C ARG A 60 -15.76 -21.78 -6.85
N ALA A 61 -15.14 -22.02 -8.01
CA ALA A 61 -15.86 -22.35 -9.23
C ALA A 61 -16.66 -23.65 -9.08
N GLU A 62 -16.04 -24.68 -8.51
CA GLU A 62 -16.69 -25.96 -8.25
C GLU A 62 -17.88 -25.82 -7.28
N LYS A 63 -17.72 -25.07 -6.19
CA LYS A 63 -18.82 -24.74 -5.26
C LYS A 63 -19.95 -23.94 -5.91
N ALA A 64 -19.63 -23.08 -6.88
CA ALA A 64 -20.62 -22.34 -7.66
C ALA A 64 -21.23 -23.16 -8.82
N GLY A 65 -20.86 -24.44 -8.96
CA GLY A 65 -21.31 -25.31 -10.06
C GLY A 65 -20.67 -24.99 -11.42
N LEU A 66 -19.68 -24.09 -11.44
CA LEU A 66 -18.92 -23.72 -12.63
C LEU A 66 -17.85 -24.78 -12.89
N ARG A 67 -17.83 -25.31 -14.11
CA ARG A 67 -16.83 -26.27 -14.58
C ARG A 67 -16.12 -25.71 -15.81
N PRO A 68 -14.89 -26.20 -16.12
CA PRO A 68 -14.24 -25.85 -17.37
C PRO A 68 -15.20 -26.12 -18.54
N PRO A 69 -15.41 -25.16 -19.45
CA PRO A 69 -16.24 -25.37 -20.63
C PRO A 69 -15.66 -26.52 -21.44
N ARG A 70 -16.53 -27.40 -21.93
CA ARG A 70 -16.09 -28.50 -22.81
C ARG A 70 -15.71 -27.92 -24.18
N ARG A 71 -14.83 -28.61 -24.92
CA ARG A 71 -14.29 -28.14 -26.22
C ARG A 71 -15.39 -27.77 -27.23
N ASP A 72 -16.55 -28.41 -27.17
CA ASP A 72 -17.76 -28.17 -27.97
C ASP A 72 -18.52 -26.89 -27.60
N GLN A 73 -18.21 -26.26 -26.47
CA GLN A 73 -18.86 -25.03 -25.98
C GLN A 73 -18.05 -23.76 -26.26
N ILE A 74 -16.82 -23.89 -26.74
CA ILE A 74 -15.92 -22.76 -27.03
C ILE A 74 -16.04 -22.43 -28.51
N ARG A 75 -16.85 -21.41 -28.86
CA ARG A 75 -16.85 -20.85 -30.21
C ARG A 75 -15.70 -19.86 -30.35
N THR A 76 -14.76 -20.16 -31.24
CA THR A 76 -13.66 -19.23 -31.57
C THR A 76 -14.09 -18.37 -32.75
N LEU A 77 -13.88 -17.05 -32.68
CA LEU A 77 -14.37 -16.09 -33.68
C LEU A 77 -13.85 -16.34 -35.11
N GLN A 78 -12.78 -17.16 -35.27
CA GLN A 78 -12.21 -17.53 -36.56
C GLN A 78 -13.07 -18.51 -37.39
N GLU A 79 -14.08 -19.15 -36.81
CA GLU A 79 -15.00 -20.04 -37.53
C GLU A 79 -16.14 -19.30 -38.27
N TRP A 80 -16.17 -17.96 -38.20
CA TRP A 80 -17.20 -17.09 -38.81
C TRP A 80 -16.70 -16.32 -40.04
N GLU A 81 -15.76 -16.89 -40.82
CA GLU A 81 -15.43 -16.45 -42.18
C GLU A 81 -15.68 -17.59 -43.16
N GLY A 82 -16.91 -17.69 -43.66
CA GLY A 82 -17.24 -18.53 -44.82
C GLY A 82 -18.50 -19.37 -44.69
N GLN A 83 -19.66 -18.72 -44.80
CA GLN A 83 -20.82 -19.25 -45.54
C GLN A 83 -21.40 -18.14 -46.40
#